data_AF-A0A1Y3BXU6-F1
#
_entry.id   AF-A0A1Y3BXU6-F1
#
_cell.length_a   1.000
_cell.length_b   1.000
_cell.length_c   1.000
_cell.angle_alpha   90.00
_cell.angle_beta   90.00
_cell.angle_gamma   90.00
#
_symmetry.space_group_name_H-M   'P 1'
#
loop_
_entity.id
_entity.type
_entity.pdbx_description
1 polymer ?
#
loop_
_entity_poly.entity_id
_entity_poly.type
_entity_poly.pdbx_seq_one_letter_code
_entity_poly.pdbx_strand_id
1 'polypeptide(L)'
;MPLGTAIHNIEITLGKGGQLARAAGAVAKLIAKEGKSATLKLPSGEKNLGRAGSKRWLGKRPVVRGVVMNPVDHPHGGGEGRAPIGRKKPTTPWGYPALGKRSRKRNKYSDNLILRRRSK
;
A
#
# COMPACT_ATOMS: atom_id res chain seq x y z
N MET A 1 28.42 -6.81 -6.56
CA MET A 1 27.38 -6.20 -7.43
C MET A 1 27.67 -4.73 -7.66
N PRO A 2 27.72 -4.28 -8.92
CA PRO A 2 27.94 -2.88 -9.25
C PRO A 2 26.74 -2.00 -8.84
N LEU A 3 26.96 -0.69 -8.74
CA LEU A 3 25.86 0.26 -8.55
C LEU A 3 24.98 0.30 -9.81
N GLY A 4 23.69 0.56 -9.64
CA GLY A 4 22.72 0.63 -10.73
C GLY A 4 22.11 -0.72 -11.16
N THR A 5 22.59 -1.84 -10.62
CA THR A 5 22.05 -3.16 -10.92
C THR A 5 20.57 -3.30 -10.51
N ALA A 6 19.81 -3.97 -11.38
CA ALA A 6 18.46 -4.43 -11.14
C ALA A 6 18.48 -5.72 -10.30
N ILE A 7 17.87 -5.68 -9.11
CA ILE A 7 17.87 -6.78 -8.14
C ILE A 7 16.43 -7.13 -7.77
N HIS A 8 16.14 -8.42 -7.65
CA HIS A 8 14.87 -8.95 -7.17
C HIS A 8 15.12 -9.93 -6.01
N ASN A 9 14.06 -10.34 -5.30
CA ASN A 9 14.13 -11.30 -4.20
C ASN A 9 15.14 -10.93 -3.07
N ILE A 10 15.03 -9.70 -2.56
CA ILE A 10 16.00 -9.13 -1.60
C ILE A 10 15.61 -9.46 -0.16
N GLU A 11 16.58 -9.94 0.63
CA GLU A 11 16.44 -10.16 2.06
C GLU A 11 16.63 -8.87 2.88
N ILE A 12 15.85 -8.68 3.95
CA ILE A 12 16.02 -7.56 4.90
C ILE A 12 16.90 -8.00 6.08
N THR A 13 16.78 -9.26 6.47
CA THR A 13 17.51 -9.88 7.58
C THR A 13 18.16 -11.16 7.09
N LEU A 14 19.45 -11.31 7.36
CA LEU A 14 20.25 -12.46 6.95
C LEU A 14 19.56 -13.78 7.32
N GLY A 15 19.45 -14.69 6.36
CA GLY A 15 18.95 -16.06 6.57
C GLY A 15 17.43 -16.20 6.67
N LYS A 16 16.64 -15.11 6.59
CA LYS A 16 15.16 -15.19 6.54
C LYS A 16 14.60 -15.31 5.12
N GLY A 17 15.48 -15.39 4.12
CA GLY A 17 15.11 -15.42 2.71
C GLY A 17 14.65 -14.06 2.16
N GLY A 18 14.44 -14.02 0.84
CA GLY A 18 14.03 -12.81 0.13
C GLY A 18 12.61 -12.36 0.51
N GLN A 19 12.47 -11.08 0.86
CA GLN A 19 11.23 -10.48 1.34
C GLN A 19 10.72 -9.37 0.41
N LEU A 20 11.65 -8.62 -0.22
CA LEU A 20 11.36 -7.49 -1.10
C LEU A 20 11.48 -7.87 -2.58
N ALA A 21 10.78 -7.12 -3.43
CA ALA A 21 10.78 -7.29 -4.88
C ALA A 21 10.49 -8.74 -5.34
N ARG A 22 9.39 -9.31 -4.82
CA ARG A 22 8.93 -10.68 -5.14
C ARG A 22 7.81 -10.76 -6.19
N ALA A 23 7.08 -9.66 -6.38
CA ALA A 23 5.96 -9.65 -7.32
C ALA A 23 6.46 -9.66 -8.77
N ALA A 24 5.66 -10.22 -9.69
CA ALA A 24 6.00 -10.23 -11.11
C ALA A 24 6.23 -8.81 -11.64
N GLY A 25 7.39 -8.58 -12.26
CA GLY A 25 7.86 -7.28 -12.73
C GLY A 25 8.43 -6.35 -11.65
N ALA A 26 8.52 -6.80 -10.39
CA ALA A 26 9.09 -6.02 -9.32
C ALA A 26 10.63 -6.13 -9.32
N VAL A 27 11.29 -5.03 -9.63
CA VAL A 27 12.75 -4.89 -9.59
C VAL A 27 13.12 -3.70 -8.70
N ALA A 28 14.10 -3.88 -7.84
CA ALA A 28 14.73 -2.81 -7.09
C ALA A 28 16.05 -2.40 -7.73
N LYS A 29 16.36 -1.11 -7.76
CA LYS A 29 17.64 -0.60 -8.26
C LYS A 29 18.58 -0.33 -7.09
N LEU A 30 19.80 -0.87 -7.15
CA LEU A 30 20.85 -0.55 -6.20
C LEU A 30 21.41 0.84 -6.49
N ILE A 31 21.26 1.78 -5.56
CA ILE A 31 21.68 3.17 -5.75
C ILE A 31 23.08 3.40 -5.19
N ALA A 32 23.30 3.00 -3.95
CA ALA A 32 24.53 3.28 -3.22
C ALA A 32 24.86 2.13 -2.26
N LYS A 33 26.13 2.02 -1.90
CA LYS A 33 26.64 1.11 -0.87
C LYS A 33 27.55 1.90 0.04
N GLU A 34 27.22 1.92 1.32
CA GLU A 34 27.98 2.63 2.34
C GLU A 34 28.23 1.68 3.51
N GLY A 35 29.48 1.25 3.64
CA GLY A 35 29.92 0.32 4.67
C GLY A 35 29.07 -0.95 4.77
N LYS A 36 28.41 -1.14 5.91
CA LYS A 36 27.56 -2.31 6.22
C LYS A 36 26.14 -2.22 5.64
N SER A 37 25.81 -1.16 4.91
CA SER A 37 24.45 -0.89 4.42
C SER A 37 24.40 -0.59 2.92
N ALA A 38 23.26 -0.90 2.29
CA ALA A 38 23.03 -0.64 0.88
C ALA A 38 21.68 0.05 0.66
N THR A 39 21.67 1.08 -0.19
CA THR A 39 20.48 1.87 -0.50
C THR A 39 19.83 1.37 -1.77
N LEU A 40 18.54 1.04 -1.68
CA LEU A 40 17.76 0.45 -2.77
C LEU A 40 16.54 1.31 -3.12
N LYS A 41 16.25 1.46 -4.42
CA LYS A 41 15.00 2.05 -4.94
C LYS A 41 14.00 0.94 -5.26
N LEU A 42 12.86 0.91 -4.56
CA LEU A 42 11.84 -0.14 -4.73
C LEU A 42 10.79 0.22 -5.80
N PRO A 43 10.21 -0.78 -6.48
CA PRO A 43 9.18 -0.59 -7.50
C PRO A 43 7.80 -0.34 -6.88
N SER A 44 6.93 0.33 -7.63
CA SER A 44 5.51 0.44 -7.33
C SER A 44 4.68 -0.18 -8.44
N GLY A 45 3.91 -1.22 -8.12
CA GLY A 45 3.07 -1.91 -9.10
C GLY A 45 1.61 -1.50 -9.00
N GLU A 46 1.00 -1.25 -10.15
CA GLU A 46 -0.45 -1.26 -10.35
C GLU A 46 -0.75 -2.21 -11.52
N LYS A 47 -1.80 -3.03 -11.40
CA LYS A 47 -2.22 -3.98 -12.45
C LYS A 47 -3.73 -3.87 -12.64
N ASN A 48 -4.16 -3.78 -13.90
CA ASN A 48 -5.57 -3.75 -14.27
C ASN A 48 -6.06 -5.16 -14.67
N LEU A 49 -7.26 -5.53 -14.24
CA LEU A 49 -7.91 -6.81 -14.59
C LEU A 49 -9.15 -6.49 -15.43
N GLY A 50 -9.24 -7.04 -16.63
CA GLY A 50 -10.25 -6.65 -17.63
C GLY A 50 -11.70 -6.96 -17.24
N ARG A 51 -12.00 -8.17 -16.74
CA ARG A 51 -13.38 -8.61 -16.43
C ARG A 51 -13.61 -8.79 -14.93
N ALA A 52 -14.84 -8.53 -14.47
CA ALA A 52 -15.23 -8.66 -13.07
C ALA A 52 -15.14 -10.11 -12.54
N GLY A 53 -15.54 -11.09 -13.35
CA GLY A 53 -15.48 -12.51 -12.99
C GLY A 53 -14.06 -13.01 -12.72
N SER A 54 -13.06 -12.51 -13.46
CA SER A 54 -11.65 -12.86 -13.25
C SER A 54 -11.14 -12.48 -11.86
N LYS A 55 -11.73 -11.47 -11.18
CA LYS A 55 -11.40 -11.16 -9.78
C LYS A 55 -11.87 -12.24 -8.81
N ARG A 56 -12.98 -12.93 -9.13
CA ARG A 56 -13.53 -14.01 -8.29
C ARG A 56 -12.65 -15.25 -8.31
N TRP A 57 -12.04 -15.57 -9.46
CA TRP A 57 -11.06 -16.66 -9.57
C TRP A 57 -9.82 -16.44 -8.70
N LEU A 58 -9.47 -15.17 -8.43
CA LEU A 58 -8.41 -14.80 -7.50
C LEU A 58 -8.85 -14.81 -6.02
N GLY A 59 -10.05 -15.33 -5.71
CA GLY A 59 -10.62 -15.34 -4.36
C GLY A 59 -11.08 -13.97 -3.84
N LYS A 60 -11.12 -12.92 -4.66
CA LYS A 60 -11.55 -11.58 -4.24
C LYS A 60 -13.06 -11.42 -4.37
N ARG A 61 -13.72 -11.12 -3.24
CA ARG A 61 -15.16 -10.87 -3.15
C ARG A 61 -15.51 -9.42 -3.55
N PRO A 62 -16.75 -9.16 -4.02
CA PRO A 62 -17.19 -7.80 -4.26
C PRO A 62 -17.18 -6.97 -2.97
N VAL A 63 -16.88 -5.67 -3.11
CA VAL A 63 -16.85 -4.70 -2.00
C VAL A 63 -17.92 -3.65 -2.27
N VAL A 64 -18.77 -3.38 -1.28
CA VAL A 64 -19.86 -2.40 -1.36
C VAL A 64 -19.34 -1.03 -0.88
N ARG A 65 -19.80 0.06 -1.52
CA ARG A 65 -19.42 1.43 -1.11
C ARG A 65 -20.15 1.81 0.18
N GLY A 66 -19.44 2.43 1.13
CA GLY A 66 -20.02 2.86 2.41
C GLY A 66 -21.19 3.84 2.32
N VAL A 67 -21.26 4.63 1.25
CA VAL A 67 -22.37 5.60 1.01
C VAL A 67 -23.72 4.92 0.75
N VAL A 68 -23.71 3.65 0.32
CA VAL A 68 -24.94 2.89 0.01
C VAL A 68 -25.47 2.17 1.26
N MET A 69 -24.67 2.10 2.33
CA MET A 69 -25.01 1.33 3.54
C MET A 69 -25.94 2.12 4.47
N ASN A 70 -26.41 1.49 5.55
CA ASN A 70 -27.16 2.19 6.59
C ASN A 70 -26.22 2.99 7.51
N PRO A 71 -26.71 4.02 8.23
CA PRO A 71 -25.91 4.81 9.17
C PRO A 71 -25.20 3.99 10.26
N VAL A 72 -25.78 2.85 10.66
CA VAL A 72 -25.20 1.93 11.65
C VAL A 72 -23.98 1.17 11.12
N ASP A 73 -23.95 0.90 9.81
CA ASP A 73 -22.92 0.06 9.17
C ASP A 73 -21.72 0.87 8.69
N HIS A 74 -21.96 2.12 8.26
CA HIS A 74 -20.92 2.99 7.76
C HIS A 74 -21.16 4.46 8.13
N PRO A 75 -20.12 5.21 8.52
CA PRO A 75 -20.21 6.64 8.80
C PRO A 75 -20.70 7.55 7.65
N HIS A 76 -20.90 6.99 6.45
CA HIS A 76 -21.39 7.70 5.26
C HIS A 76 -22.75 7.14 4.81
N GLY A 77 -23.30 6.17 5.54
CA GLY A 77 -24.53 5.51 5.18
C GLY A 77 -25.76 6.34 5.52
N GLY A 78 -26.87 6.04 4.84
CA GLY A 78 -28.15 6.71 4.96
C GLY A 78 -28.26 8.02 4.16
N GLY A 79 -29.35 8.74 4.44
CA GLY A 79 -29.81 9.89 3.65
C GLY A 79 -30.85 9.49 2.59
N GLU A 80 -31.65 10.45 2.15
CA GLU A 80 -32.65 10.23 1.12
C GLU A 80 -31.99 10.15 -0.27
N GLY A 81 -32.28 9.09 -1.02
CA GLY A 81 -31.71 8.88 -2.35
C GLY A 81 -30.19 8.71 -2.34
N ARG A 82 -29.49 9.43 -3.23
CA ARG A 82 -28.02 9.41 -3.30
C ARG A 82 -27.44 10.52 -2.42
N ALA A 83 -26.96 10.16 -1.25
CA ALA A 83 -26.40 11.12 -0.29
C ALA A 83 -24.95 11.52 -0.61
N PRO A 84 -24.57 12.79 -0.40
CA PRO A 84 -23.17 13.19 -0.28
C PRO A 84 -22.58 12.68 1.05
N ILE A 85 -21.25 12.76 1.22
CA ILE A 85 -20.55 12.23 2.41
C ILE A 85 -21.03 12.85 3.74
N GLY A 86 -21.54 14.09 3.72
CA GLY A 86 -22.10 14.76 4.90
C GLY A 86 -21.11 15.05 6.05
N ARG A 87 -19.80 14.81 5.83
CA ARG A 87 -18.72 15.01 6.83
C ARG A 87 -17.57 15.82 6.24
N LYS A 88 -16.85 16.54 7.12
CA LYS A 88 -15.67 17.36 6.74
C LYS A 88 -14.56 16.58 6.02
N LYS A 89 -14.41 15.28 6.31
CA LYS A 89 -13.43 14.39 5.68
C LYS A 89 -14.05 13.02 5.43
N PRO A 90 -13.70 12.33 4.33
CA PRO A 90 -14.09 10.94 4.13
C PRO A 90 -13.48 10.06 5.24
N THR A 91 -14.29 9.13 5.75
CA THR A 91 -13.93 8.23 6.85
C THR A 91 -13.96 6.76 6.44
N THR A 92 -13.18 5.95 7.16
CA THR A 92 -13.23 4.49 7.10
C THR A 92 -14.49 3.99 7.83
N PRO A 93 -14.88 2.71 7.67
CA PRO A 93 -16.00 2.13 8.42
C PRO A 93 -15.87 2.30 9.94
N TRP A 94 -14.64 2.37 10.45
CA TRP A 94 -14.33 2.57 11.88
C TRP A 94 -14.12 4.04 12.27
N GLY A 95 -14.46 5.00 11.41
CA GLY A 95 -14.44 6.43 11.72
C GLY A 95 -13.09 7.14 11.58
N TYR A 96 -12.01 6.47 11.18
CA TYR A 96 -10.73 7.14 10.93
C TYR A 96 -10.76 7.90 9.58
N PRO A 97 -10.02 9.02 9.43
CA PRO A 97 -9.92 9.70 8.14
C PRO A 97 -9.28 8.82 7.06
N ALA A 98 -9.95 8.66 5.92
CA ALA A 98 -9.49 7.82 4.81
C ALA A 98 -8.44 8.50 3.92
N LEU A 99 -8.41 9.84 3.90
CA LEU A 99 -7.52 10.64 3.06
C LEU A 99 -6.50 11.43 3.90
N GLY A 100 -5.27 11.52 3.42
CA GLY A 100 -4.21 12.39 3.94
C GLY A 100 -3.60 11.99 5.29
N LYS A 101 -4.28 11.18 6.11
CA LYS A 101 -3.74 10.72 7.40
C LYS A 101 -2.64 9.68 7.20
N ARG A 102 -1.41 10.00 7.64
CA ARG A 102 -0.29 9.04 7.64
C ARG A 102 -0.50 8.00 8.75
N SER A 103 -0.50 6.71 8.38
CA SER A 103 -0.72 5.58 9.30
C SER A 103 0.56 4.95 9.86
N ARG A 104 1.75 5.34 9.37
CA ARG A 104 3.02 4.82 9.89
C ARG A 104 3.22 5.27 11.34
N LYS A 105 3.44 4.31 12.25
CA LYS A 105 3.77 4.56 13.66
C LYS A 105 5.00 5.47 13.76
N ARG A 106 4.93 6.49 14.62
CA ARG A 106 6.08 7.35 14.95
C ARG A 106 7.11 6.54 15.74
N ASN A 107 8.40 6.78 15.51
CA ASN A 107 9.53 6.16 16.22
C ASN A 107 9.58 4.63 16.07
N LYS A 108 9.38 4.13 14.84
CA LYS A 108 9.61 2.71 14.55
C LYS A 108 11.11 2.46 14.40
N TYR A 109 11.62 1.32 14.87
CA TYR A 109 13.04 0.93 14.73
C TYR A 109 13.62 1.10 13.32
N SER A 110 12.79 0.88 12.29
CA SER A 110 13.16 1.00 10.88
C SER A 110 13.19 2.45 10.34
N ASP A 111 12.81 3.47 11.13
CA ASP A 111 12.75 4.85 10.65
C ASP A 111 14.14 5.37 10.23
N ASN A 112 15.19 4.97 10.95
CA ASN A 112 16.58 5.35 10.63
C ASN A 112 17.08 4.77 9.30
N LEU A 113 16.45 3.69 8.80
CA LEU A 113 16.83 3.02 7.56
C LEU A 113 16.13 3.61 6.33
N ILE A 114 15.21 4.57 6.51
CA ILE A 114 14.43 5.16 5.41
C ILE A 114 14.98 6.54 5.07
N LEU A 115 15.72 6.62 3.97
CA LEU A 115 16.31 7.87 3.48
C LEU A 115 15.27 8.83 2.90
N ARG A 116 14.30 8.31 2.12
CA ARG A 116 13.26 9.13 1.51
C ARG A 116 11.92 8.41 1.49
N ARG A 117 10.85 9.15 1.80
CA ARG A 117 9.49 8.66 1.63
C ARG A 117 9.14 8.60 0.15
N ARG A 118 8.31 7.62 -0.21
CA ARG A 118 7.76 7.48 -1.56
C ARG A 118 6.85 8.67 -1.88
N SER A 119 7.06 9.29 -3.04
CA SER A 119 6.05 10.16 -3.65
C SER A 119 4.99 9.27 -4.29
N LYS A 120 3.73 9.53 -4.01
CA LYS A 120 2.59 8.85 -4.63
C LYS A 120 2.05 9.72 -5.75
#